data_AF-A0RTY2-F1
#
_entry.id   AF-A0RTY2-F1
#
_cell.length_a   1.000
_cell.length_b   1.000
_cell.length_c   1.000
_cell.angle_alpha   90.00
_cell.angle_beta   90.00
_cell.angle_gamma   90.00
#
_symmetry.space_group_name_H-M   'P 1'
#
loop_
_entity.id
_entity.type
_entity.pdbx_description
1 polymer ?
#
loop_
_entity_poly.entity_id
_entity_poly.type
_entity_poly.pdbx_seq_one_letter_code
_entity_poly.pdbx_strand_id
1 'polypeptide(L)'
;MKWIEGKLYRNAKSGAIFEDPRGRLDGHILFYKGEIKDGMGKVAGERLFSYYVDLSVAVTPVDPSIVWDLAKPVGQYTGYIEDHERMQEKVLGKVVTSMAEYQTVLLDERRRQCEIKRKYGLKSLERLITDLDNSITDIEQQWWLKNKPERVLRNKREKKKKYEHAKSNLKEQIEKEQQLTISTPEFFGIIRIKPSRVADIPEDTVGSPESEKAGMEIAMMHEKNAGRNPVDVSKENLDFDIKSSDNEGKTRYIEVKTSYGIGDVVLTTNEWFRARMLKDDYYLYVVWNAGRSSSKLVAIKNPATSLSAEKKGHALYLIDQDQIKKMCS
;
A
#
# COMPACT_ATOMS: atom_id res chain seq x y z
N MET A 1 -6.36 12.29 -22.11
CA MET A 1 -6.51 11.89 -20.69
C MET A 1 -7.35 12.87 -19.87
N LYS A 2 -7.09 14.19 -19.85
CA LYS A 2 -7.89 15.20 -19.12
C LYS A 2 -9.42 15.15 -19.33
N TRP A 3 -9.90 14.79 -20.53
CA TRP A 3 -11.34 14.67 -20.82
C TRP A 3 -11.99 13.43 -20.17
N ILE A 4 -11.25 12.32 -20.10
CA ILE A 4 -11.69 11.08 -19.44
C ILE A 4 -11.73 11.29 -17.93
N GLU A 5 -10.69 11.93 -17.37
CA GLU A 5 -10.65 12.33 -15.96
C GLU A 5 -11.85 13.21 -15.59
N GLY A 6 -12.15 14.25 -16.37
CA GLY A 6 -13.27 15.15 -16.07
C GLY A 6 -14.66 14.50 -16.16
N LYS A 7 -14.87 13.56 -17.10
CA LYS A 7 -16.16 12.86 -17.26
C LYS A 7 -16.33 11.74 -16.23
N LEU A 8 -15.28 10.96 -15.96
CA LEU A 8 -15.29 9.92 -14.93
C LEU A 8 -15.42 10.53 -13.53
N TYR A 9 -14.78 11.66 -13.26
CA TYR A 9 -14.82 12.34 -11.97
C TYR A 9 -16.24 12.81 -11.59
N ARG A 10 -17.05 13.28 -12.56
CA ARG A 10 -18.46 13.61 -12.29
C ARG A 10 -19.31 12.36 -12.03
N ASN A 11 -19.07 11.28 -12.77
CA ASN A 11 -19.79 10.03 -12.59
C ASN A 11 -19.40 9.28 -11.30
N ALA A 12 -18.16 9.43 -10.83
CA ALA A 12 -17.71 8.89 -9.55
C ALA A 12 -18.47 9.53 -8.36
N LYS A 13 -18.89 10.78 -8.51
CA LYS A 13 -19.70 11.50 -7.50
C LYS A 13 -21.19 11.15 -7.54
N SER A 14 -21.72 10.69 -8.67
CA SER A 14 -23.11 10.21 -8.76
C SER A 14 -23.32 8.82 -8.13
N GLY A 15 -22.23 8.15 -7.76
CA GLY A 15 -22.24 6.83 -7.15
C GLY A 15 -22.37 5.69 -8.15
N ALA A 16 -21.92 4.50 -7.74
CA ALA A 16 -22.10 3.26 -8.48
C ALA A 16 -22.52 2.14 -7.53
N ILE A 17 -23.23 1.14 -8.06
CA ILE A 17 -23.64 -0.04 -7.30
C ILE A 17 -22.77 -1.21 -7.74
N PHE A 18 -22.29 -1.96 -6.76
CA PHE A 18 -21.49 -3.16 -6.91
C PHE A 18 -22.12 -4.27 -6.06
N GLU A 19 -21.75 -5.50 -6.39
CA GLU A 19 -22.14 -6.68 -5.65
C GLU A 19 -20.91 -7.30 -4.96
N ASP A 20 -21.06 -7.75 -3.72
CA ASP A 20 -20.04 -8.56 -3.04
C ASP A 20 -20.29 -10.05 -3.32
N PRO A 21 -19.43 -10.71 -4.12
CA PRO A 21 -19.54 -12.13 -4.46
C PRO A 21 -19.52 -13.07 -3.25
N ARG A 22 -18.91 -12.63 -2.13
CA ARG A 22 -18.81 -13.38 -0.88
C ARG A 22 -20.05 -13.20 0.00
N GLY A 23 -20.91 -12.22 -0.30
CA GLY A 23 -22.13 -11.93 0.45
C GLY A 23 -21.92 -11.42 1.87
N ARG A 24 -20.71 -10.93 2.21
CA ARG A 24 -20.34 -10.45 3.55
C ARG A 24 -20.61 -8.95 3.72
N LEU A 25 -20.55 -8.18 2.65
CA LEU A 25 -20.68 -6.73 2.67
C LEU A 25 -22.08 -6.27 2.25
N ASP A 26 -22.68 -5.42 3.09
CA ASP A 26 -23.89 -4.67 2.78
C ASP A 26 -23.78 -3.23 3.31
N GLY A 27 -23.43 -2.30 2.43
CA GLY A 27 -23.18 -0.92 2.83
C GLY A 27 -22.67 -0.02 1.70
N HIS A 28 -21.89 0.99 2.06
CA HIS A 28 -21.26 1.94 1.14
C HIS A 28 -19.75 2.01 1.37
N ILE A 29 -18.97 2.28 0.32
CA ILE A 29 -17.57 2.68 0.44
C ILE A 29 -17.42 4.10 -0.07
N LEU A 30 -16.87 4.98 0.78
CA LEU A 30 -16.56 6.36 0.44
C LEU A 30 -15.06 6.48 0.21
N PHE A 31 -14.68 7.19 -0.85
CA PHE A 31 -13.30 7.44 -1.24
C PHE A 31 -12.95 8.91 -1.05
N TYR A 32 -11.81 9.16 -0.39
CA TYR A 32 -11.26 10.48 -0.16
C TYR A 32 -9.82 10.52 -0.63
N LYS A 33 -9.50 11.54 -1.41
CA LYS A 33 -8.14 11.83 -1.81
C LYS A 33 -7.52 12.77 -0.77
N GLY A 34 -6.47 12.31 -0.11
CA GLY A 34 -5.71 13.11 0.84
C GLY A 34 -4.38 13.56 0.25
N GLU A 35 -4.08 14.85 0.38
CA GLU A 35 -2.84 15.46 -0.11
C GLU A 35 -2.07 16.12 1.04
N ILE A 36 -0.79 15.80 1.15
CA ILE A 36 0.14 16.37 2.13
C ILE A 36 1.18 17.19 1.36
N LYS A 37 1.33 18.46 1.74
CA LYS A 37 2.25 19.41 1.10
C LYS A 37 3.46 19.68 1.97
N ASP A 38 4.60 19.99 1.35
CA ASP A 38 5.77 20.51 2.04
C ASP A 38 5.71 22.04 2.25
N GLY A 39 6.71 22.61 2.93
CA GLY A 39 6.85 24.05 3.16
C GLY A 39 7.11 24.88 1.91
N MET A 40 7.25 24.26 0.73
CA MET A 40 7.27 24.93 -0.57
C MET A 40 5.92 24.87 -1.29
N GLY A 41 4.91 24.23 -0.68
CA GLY A 41 3.61 23.98 -1.28
C GLY A 41 3.60 22.84 -2.32
N LYS A 42 4.68 22.05 -2.43
CA LYS A 42 4.73 20.89 -3.31
C LYS A 42 4.09 19.69 -2.63
N VAL A 43 3.45 18.83 -3.41
CA VAL A 43 2.88 17.57 -2.90
C VAL A 43 4.01 16.66 -2.43
N ALA A 44 4.09 16.45 -1.12
CA ALA A 44 5.03 15.55 -0.47
C ALA A 44 4.49 14.11 -0.45
N GLY A 45 3.17 13.96 -0.41
CA GLY A 45 2.50 12.67 -0.52
C GLY A 45 1.03 12.83 -0.87
N GLU A 46 0.51 11.86 -1.61
CA GLU A 46 -0.87 11.81 -2.08
C GLU A 46 -1.36 10.37 -1.93
N ARG A 47 -2.50 10.18 -1.29
CA ARG A 47 -3.05 8.84 -1.03
C ARG A 47 -4.57 8.84 -1.14
N LEU A 48 -5.11 7.76 -1.69
CA LEU A 48 -6.53 7.46 -1.66
C LEU A 48 -6.87 6.73 -0.36
N PHE A 49 -7.82 7.27 0.39
CA PHE A 49 -8.37 6.69 1.61
C PHE A 49 -9.77 6.18 1.30
N SER A 50 -10.11 4.99 1.81
CA SER A 50 -11.43 4.40 1.64
C SER A 50 -11.99 3.91 2.96
N TYR A 51 -13.29 4.11 3.13
CA TYR A 51 -14.01 3.75 4.34
C TYR A 51 -15.30 3.05 3.99
N TYR A 52 -15.48 1.85 4.53
CA TYR A 52 -16.72 1.11 4.46
C TYR A 52 -17.66 1.54 5.59
N VAL A 53 -18.91 1.81 5.22
CA VAL A 53 -20.00 2.20 6.11
C VAL A 53 -21.11 1.15 5.95
N ASP A 54 -21.35 0.37 7.00
CA ASP A 54 -22.41 -0.64 6.99
C ASP A 54 -23.81 -0.02 7.18
N LEU A 55 -24.86 -0.85 7.14
CA LEU A 55 -26.23 -0.40 7.38
C LEU A 55 -26.48 0.14 8.80
N SER A 56 -25.65 -0.23 9.79
CA SER A 56 -25.68 0.32 11.15
C SER A 56 -24.97 1.67 11.27
N VAL A 57 -24.37 2.14 10.16
CA VAL A 57 -23.58 3.36 10.05
C VAL A 57 -22.26 3.28 10.84
N ALA A 58 -21.75 2.07 11.07
CA ALA A 58 -20.40 1.87 11.59
C ALA A 58 -19.38 2.06 10.47
N VAL A 59 -18.31 2.81 10.76
CA VAL A 59 -17.29 3.17 9.77
C VAL A 59 -16.03 2.35 10.01
N THR A 60 -15.52 1.68 8.97
CA THR A 60 -14.26 0.91 9.02
C THR A 60 -13.34 1.33 7.87
N PRO A 61 -12.03 1.56 8.12
CA PRO A 61 -11.08 1.80 7.04
C PRO A 61 -10.89 0.51 6.24
N VAL A 62 -10.86 0.64 4.91
CA VAL A 62 -10.64 -0.48 3.97
C VAL A 62 -9.64 -0.07 2.91
N ASP A 63 -8.97 -1.03 2.27
CA ASP A 63 -8.08 -0.73 1.15
C ASP A 63 -8.87 -0.32 -0.10
N PRO A 64 -8.42 0.68 -0.89
CA PRO A 64 -9.11 1.06 -2.11
C PRO A 64 -9.16 -0.06 -3.17
N SER A 65 -8.23 -1.02 -3.11
CA SER A 65 -8.21 -2.18 -4.01
C SER A 65 -9.40 -3.11 -3.82
N ILE A 66 -10.18 -3.00 -2.73
CA ILE A 66 -11.38 -3.79 -2.49
C ILE A 66 -12.36 -3.76 -3.67
N VAL A 67 -12.36 -2.69 -4.47
CA VAL A 67 -13.18 -2.56 -5.68
C VAL A 67 -12.90 -3.67 -6.70
N TRP A 68 -11.68 -4.21 -6.75
CA TRP A 68 -11.32 -5.33 -7.63
C TRP A 68 -11.97 -6.65 -7.24
N ASP A 69 -12.36 -6.77 -5.97
CA ASP A 69 -12.99 -7.96 -5.42
C ASP A 69 -14.53 -7.88 -5.50
N LEU A 70 -15.07 -6.77 -6.00
CA LEU A 70 -16.49 -6.56 -6.22
C LEU A 70 -16.91 -6.91 -7.65
N ALA A 71 -18.11 -7.47 -7.77
CA ALA A 71 -18.72 -7.78 -9.05
C ALA A 71 -19.58 -6.63 -9.56
N LYS A 72 -19.75 -6.61 -10.89
CA LYS A 72 -20.76 -5.79 -11.52
C LYS A 72 -22.15 -6.30 -11.10
N PRO A 73 -23.10 -5.40 -10.85
CA PRO A 73 -24.44 -5.79 -10.46
C PRO A 73 -25.16 -6.55 -11.58
N VAL A 74 -25.98 -7.54 -11.22
CA VAL A 74 -26.82 -8.27 -12.16
C VAL A 74 -28.16 -7.54 -12.30
N GLY A 75 -28.26 -6.65 -13.28
CA GLY A 75 -29.49 -5.92 -13.61
C GLY A 75 -29.31 -4.40 -13.64
N GLN A 76 -30.39 -3.67 -13.97
CA GLN A 76 -30.42 -2.21 -13.87
C GLN A 76 -30.80 -1.80 -12.45
N TYR A 77 -29.83 -1.33 -11.68
CA TYR A 77 -30.12 -0.71 -10.39
C TYR A 77 -30.30 0.79 -10.56
N THR A 78 -31.52 1.26 -10.37
CA THR A 78 -31.84 2.68 -10.18
C THR A 78 -32.04 2.93 -8.69
N GLY A 79 -30.95 2.99 -7.94
CA GLY A 79 -30.98 3.34 -6.51
C GLY A 79 -30.27 4.67 -6.31
N TYR A 80 -31.00 5.69 -5.87
CA TYR A 80 -30.38 6.91 -5.34
C TYR A 80 -29.71 6.55 -4.01
N ILE A 81 -28.48 7.00 -3.80
CA ILE A 81 -27.80 6.83 -2.51
C ILE A 81 -28.40 7.85 -1.55
N GLU A 82 -29.36 7.41 -0.72
CA GLU A 82 -29.94 8.23 0.34
C GLU A 82 -28.89 8.55 1.42
N ASP A 83 -28.97 9.75 1.99
CA ASP A 83 -28.17 10.20 3.15
C ASP A 83 -26.64 10.36 2.93
N HIS A 84 -26.27 10.78 1.72
CA HIS A 84 -24.88 10.96 1.30
C HIS A 84 -24.08 11.97 2.14
N GLU A 85 -24.71 13.06 2.59
CA GLU A 85 -24.06 14.12 3.37
C GLU A 85 -23.73 13.66 4.79
N ARG A 86 -24.66 12.97 5.45
CA ARG A 86 -24.46 12.46 6.82
C ARG A 86 -23.39 11.38 6.88
N MET A 87 -23.31 10.52 5.86
CA MET A 87 -22.22 9.56 5.73
C MET A 87 -20.88 10.26 5.54
N GLN A 88 -20.82 11.29 4.69
CA GLN A 88 -19.59 12.05 4.48
C GLN A 88 -19.10 12.75 5.76
N GLU A 89 -20.00 13.36 6.54
CA GLU A 89 -19.65 14.03 7.79
C GLU A 89 -19.03 13.05 8.82
N LYS A 90 -19.64 11.87 8.97
CA LYS A 90 -19.11 10.83 9.86
C LYS A 90 -17.75 10.29 9.42
N VAL A 91 -17.55 10.12 8.11
CA VAL A 91 -16.30 9.58 7.57
C VAL A 91 -15.18 10.63 7.61
N LEU A 92 -15.50 11.91 7.43
CA LEU A 92 -14.53 13.00 7.39
C LEU A 92 -13.64 13.04 8.64
N GLY A 93 -14.22 12.85 9.82
CA GLY A 93 -13.44 12.79 11.07
C GLY A 93 -12.37 11.70 11.04
N LYS A 94 -12.71 10.50 10.56
CA LYS A 94 -11.75 9.39 10.42
C LYS A 94 -10.72 9.64 9.31
N VAL A 95 -11.12 10.28 8.21
CA VAL A 95 -10.20 10.67 7.13
C VAL A 95 -9.11 11.58 7.66
N VAL A 96 -9.47 12.60 8.44
CA VAL A 96 -8.51 13.54 9.03
C VAL A 96 -7.54 12.81 9.96
N THR A 97 -8.02 11.88 10.79
CA THR A 97 -7.15 11.05 11.65
C THR A 97 -6.19 10.20 10.83
N SER A 98 -6.67 9.47 9.82
CA SER A 98 -5.80 8.63 8.97
C SER A 98 -4.82 9.46 8.13
N MET A 99 -5.18 10.68 7.74
CA MET A 99 -4.24 11.60 7.09
C MET A 99 -3.14 12.08 8.04
N ALA A 100 -3.46 12.30 9.31
CA ALA A 100 -2.45 12.63 10.32
C ALA A 100 -1.49 11.47 10.57
N GLU A 101 -1.99 10.23 10.63
CA GLU A 101 -1.15 9.03 10.68
C GLU A 101 -0.27 8.88 9.43
N TYR A 102 -0.82 9.16 8.25
CA TYR A 102 -0.01 9.14 7.02
C TYR A 102 1.07 10.24 7.02
N GLN A 103 0.78 11.41 7.58
CA GLN A 103 1.74 12.52 7.72
C GLN A 103 2.91 12.14 8.62
N THR A 104 2.69 11.43 9.73
CA THR A 104 3.79 11.01 10.62
C THR A 104 4.73 10.03 9.91
N VAL A 105 4.18 9.05 9.18
CA VAL A 105 4.95 8.11 8.36
C VAL A 105 5.78 8.85 7.30
N LEU A 106 5.18 9.81 6.60
CA LEU A 106 5.91 10.63 5.62
C LEU A 106 6.99 11.48 6.28
N LEU A 107 6.73 12.05 7.45
CA LEU A 107 7.69 12.89 8.17
C LEU A 107 8.93 12.11 8.56
N ASP A 108 8.77 10.87 9.03
CA ASP A 108 9.89 10.02 9.42
C ASP A 108 10.76 9.62 8.23
N GLU A 109 10.16 9.24 7.11
CA GLU A 109 10.91 9.00 5.87
C GLU A 109 11.61 10.30 5.40
N ARG A 110 10.94 11.45 5.50
CA ARG A 110 11.50 12.74 5.10
C ARG A 110 12.67 13.17 5.97
N ARG A 111 12.61 12.91 7.28
CA ARG A 111 13.73 13.12 8.22
C ARG A 111 14.93 12.30 7.81
N ARG A 112 14.74 11.02 7.51
CA ARG A 112 15.81 10.13 7.02
C ARG A 112 16.46 10.66 5.74
N GLN A 113 15.66 11.08 4.76
CA GLN A 113 16.17 11.67 3.52
C GLN A 113 16.95 12.98 3.78
N CYS A 114 16.45 13.82 4.69
CA CYS A 114 17.12 15.05 5.09
C CYS A 114 18.47 14.78 5.78
N GLU A 115 18.55 13.76 6.63
CA GLU A 115 19.82 13.35 7.26
C GLU A 115 20.85 12.92 6.23
N ILE A 116 20.46 12.18 5.21
CA ILE A 116 21.33 11.80 4.09
C ILE A 116 21.81 13.07 3.36
N LYS A 117 20.91 14.00 3.03
CA LYS A 117 21.26 15.28 2.39
C LYS A 117 22.22 16.12 3.26
N ARG A 118 22.02 16.16 4.58
CA ARG A 118 22.93 16.83 5.52
C ARG A 118 24.30 16.15 5.55
N LYS A 119 24.32 14.83 5.70
CA LYS A 119 25.56 14.05 5.86
C LYS A 119 26.43 14.06 4.61
N TYR A 120 25.84 13.96 3.43
CA TYR A 120 26.59 13.84 2.18
C TYR A 120 26.55 15.13 1.36
N GLY A 121 25.39 15.75 1.19
CA GLY A 121 25.23 16.97 0.39
C GLY A 121 25.93 18.19 1.00
N LEU A 122 25.55 18.56 2.22
CA LEU A 122 26.12 19.74 2.88
C LEU A 122 27.62 19.57 3.16
N LYS A 123 28.05 18.41 3.67
CA LYS A 123 29.47 18.14 3.92
C LYS A 123 30.31 18.16 2.64
N SER A 124 29.77 17.69 1.51
CA SER A 124 30.48 17.75 0.23
C SER A 124 30.62 19.19 -0.26
N LEU A 125 29.56 20.01 -0.15
CA LEU A 125 29.62 21.42 -0.52
C LEU A 125 30.59 22.19 0.38
N GLU A 126 30.60 21.92 1.68
CA GLU A 126 31.55 22.49 2.63
C GLU A 126 32.99 22.18 2.23
N ARG A 127 33.31 20.90 1.95
CA ARG A 127 34.63 20.51 1.47
C ARG A 127 35.03 21.26 0.20
N LEU A 128 34.15 21.30 -0.80
CA LEU A 128 34.41 22.00 -2.06
C LEU A 128 34.64 23.51 -1.88
N ILE A 129 33.93 24.14 -0.94
CA ILE A 129 34.13 25.54 -0.59
C ILE A 129 35.49 25.73 0.09
N THR A 130 35.84 24.88 1.07
CA THR A 130 37.14 24.91 1.74
C THR A 130 38.31 24.70 0.77
N ASP A 131 38.20 23.74 -0.16
CA ASP A 131 39.24 23.48 -1.16
C ASP A 131 39.44 24.68 -2.11
N LEU A 132 38.35 25.35 -2.47
CA LEU A 132 38.39 26.58 -3.26
C LEU A 132 38.98 27.74 -2.48
N ASP A 133 38.66 27.87 -1.19
CA ASP A 133 39.24 28.89 -0.32
C ASP A 133 40.75 28.74 -0.18
N ASN A 134 41.22 27.53 0.15
CA ASN A 134 42.65 27.25 0.22
C ASN A 134 43.35 27.58 -1.11
N SER A 135 42.76 27.15 -2.23
CA SER A 135 43.28 27.48 -3.57
C SER A 135 43.34 28.99 -3.85
N ILE A 136 42.34 29.75 -3.37
CA ILE A 136 42.27 31.20 -3.56
C ILE A 136 43.36 31.87 -2.73
N THR A 137 43.51 31.48 -1.47
CA THR A 137 44.57 31.97 -0.56
C THR A 137 45.97 31.69 -1.11
N ASP A 138 46.22 30.48 -1.61
CA ASP A 138 47.52 30.12 -2.21
C ASP A 138 47.85 31.02 -3.41
N ILE A 139 46.87 31.25 -4.29
CA ILE A 139 47.03 32.14 -5.44
C ILE A 139 47.28 33.58 -4.97
N GLU A 140 46.54 34.07 -3.98
CA GLU A 140 46.70 35.43 -3.43
C GLU A 140 48.06 35.63 -2.74
N GLN A 141 48.63 34.61 -2.10
CA GLN A 141 50.00 34.67 -1.58
C GLN A 141 51.03 34.78 -2.71
N GLN A 142 50.84 34.02 -3.80
CA GLN A 142 51.71 34.11 -4.98
C GLN A 142 51.56 35.44 -5.74
N TRP A 143 50.38 36.08 -5.67
CA TRP A 143 50.12 37.41 -6.26
C TRP A 143 51.05 38.50 -5.73
N TRP A 144 51.41 38.46 -4.44
CA TRP A 144 52.37 39.40 -3.85
C TRP A 144 53.79 39.24 -4.43
N LEU A 145 54.08 38.14 -5.13
CA LEU A 145 55.43 37.79 -5.59
C LEU A 145 55.62 37.87 -7.11
N LYS A 146 54.62 37.58 -7.95
CA LYS A 146 54.78 37.48 -9.43
C LYS A 146 53.52 37.88 -10.20
N ASN A 147 53.61 38.92 -11.03
CA ASN A 147 52.50 39.52 -11.77
C ASN A 147 51.68 38.53 -12.65
N LYS A 148 50.42 38.29 -12.21
CA LYS A 148 49.16 37.86 -12.88
C LYS A 148 48.99 36.46 -13.51
N PRO A 149 47.96 35.73 -13.02
CA PRO A 149 46.76 35.47 -13.84
C PRO A 149 45.42 35.81 -13.13
N GLU A 150 44.92 37.04 -13.33
CA GLU A 150 43.70 37.60 -12.74
C GLU A 150 42.40 36.83 -13.08
N ARG A 151 42.35 36.24 -14.28
CA ARG A 151 41.21 35.44 -14.75
C ARG A 151 40.98 34.17 -13.93
N VAL A 152 42.04 33.52 -13.47
CA VAL A 152 41.94 32.25 -12.72
C VAL A 152 41.36 32.50 -11.33
N LEU A 153 41.82 33.55 -10.65
CA LEU A 153 41.31 33.96 -9.35
C LEU A 153 39.82 34.32 -9.41
N ARG A 154 39.43 35.12 -10.43
CA ARG A 154 38.04 35.48 -10.65
C ARG A 154 37.15 34.24 -10.86
N ASN A 155 37.57 33.31 -11.72
CA ASN A 155 36.82 32.08 -11.98
C ASN A 155 36.64 31.22 -10.70
N LYS A 156 37.69 31.08 -9.88
CA LYS A 156 37.60 30.33 -8.61
C LYS A 156 36.66 31.02 -7.62
N ARG A 157 36.73 32.35 -7.48
CA ARG A 157 35.81 33.13 -6.63
C ARG A 157 34.36 33.01 -7.09
N GLU A 158 34.09 33.08 -8.39
CA GLU A 158 32.75 32.87 -8.94
C GLU A 158 32.24 31.45 -8.67
N LYS A 159 33.10 30.44 -8.81
CA LYS A 159 32.75 29.04 -8.49
C LYS A 159 32.46 28.85 -7.00
N LYS A 160 33.24 29.48 -6.12
CA LYS A 160 32.99 29.48 -4.66
C LYS A 160 31.62 30.05 -4.34
N LYS A 161 31.30 31.24 -4.86
CA LYS A 161 29.98 31.87 -4.69
C LYS A 161 28.83 30.97 -5.12
N LYS A 162 28.99 30.24 -6.24
CA LYS A 162 27.99 29.26 -6.69
C LYS A 162 27.78 28.14 -5.67
N TYR A 163 28.84 27.59 -5.08
CA TYR A 163 28.72 26.56 -4.06
C TYR A 163 28.18 27.08 -2.73
N GLU A 164 28.52 28.30 -2.33
CA GLU A 164 27.92 28.95 -1.16
C GLU A 164 26.41 29.13 -1.33
N HIS A 165 25.98 29.61 -2.50
CA HIS A 165 24.56 29.73 -2.82
C HIS A 165 23.87 28.36 -2.86
N ALA A 166 24.49 27.36 -3.49
CA ALA A 166 23.96 25.99 -3.49
C ALA A 166 23.84 25.41 -2.07
N LYS A 167 24.80 25.69 -1.18
CA LYS A 167 24.77 25.27 0.23
C LYS A 167 23.61 25.93 0.98
N SER A 168 23.45 27.25 0.81
CA SER A 168 22.34 28.00 1.41
C SER A 168 20.99 27.46 0.94
N ASN A 169 20.83 27.26 -0.37
CA ASN A 169 19.60 26.74 -0.95
C ASN A 169 19.33 25.31 -0.46
N LEU A 170 20.33 24.44 -0.40
CA LEU A 170 20.16 23.08 0.11
C LEU A 170 19.73 23.08 1.59
N LYS A 171 20.27 23.99 2.41
CA LYS A 171 19.86 24.13 3.81
C LYS A 171 18.39 24.54 3.93
N GLU A 172 17.97 25.57 3.20
CA GLU A 172 16.58 26.03 3.17
C GLU A 172 15.64 24.94 2.64
N GLN A 173 16.06 24.18 1.62
CA GLN A 173 15.29 23.05 1.10
C GLN A 173 15.10 21.98 2.16
N ILE A 174 16.15 21.59 2.88
CA ILE A 174 16.06 20.59 3.96
C ILE A 174 15.09 21.02 5.06
N GLU A 175 15.08 22.32 5.41
CA GLU A 175 14.17 22.85 6.43
C GLU A 175 12.72 22.85 5.95
N LYS A 176 12.44 23.36 4.74
CA LYS A 176 11.09 23.41 4.17
C LYS A 176 10.52 22.03 3.86
N GLU A 177 11.35 21.08 3.46
CA GLU A 177 10.93 19.70 3.17
C GLU A 177 10.41 18.96 4.41
N GLN A 178 10.81 19.36 5.61
CA GLN A 178 10.34 18.77 6.87
C GLN A 178 9.03 19.37 7.38
N GLN A 179 8.62 20.51 6.84
CA GLN A 179 7.35 21.15 7.16
C GLN A 179 6.26 20.50 6.32
N LEU A 180 5.59 19.49 6.87
CA LEU A 180 4.47 18.84 6.20
C LEU A 180 3.15 19.43 6.68
N THR A 181 2.25 19.74 5.75
CA THR A 181 0.92 20.28 6.03
C THR A 181 -0.14 19.41 5.37
N ILE A 182 -1.16 19.05 6.14
CA ILE A 182 -2.33 18.29 5.68
C ILE A 182 -3.25 19.24 4.92
N SER A 183 -3.56 18.94 3.65
CA SER A 183 -4.58 19.68 2.89
C SER A 183 -5.96 19.13 3.21
N THR A 184 -7.00 19.92 2.93
CA THR A 184 -8.40 19.47 3.08
C THR A 184 -8.63 18.19 2.24
N PRO A 185 -9.18 17.11 2.83
CA PRO A 185 -9.47 15.89 2.08
C PRO A 185 -10.50 16.17 0.98
N GLU A 186 -10.23 15.70 -0.23
CA GLU A 186 -11.12 15.84 -1.37
C GLU A 186 -12.01 14.60 -1.50
N PHE A 187 -13.33 14.78 -1.45
CA PHE A 187 -14.26 13.67 -1.71
C PHE A 187 -14.16 13.25 -3.18
N PHE A 188 -13.76 11.99 -3.39
CA PHE A 188 -13.51 11.42 -4.71
C PHE A 188 -14.75 10.72 -5.28
N GLY A 189 -15.42 9.90 -4.47
CA GLY A 189 -16.60 9.16 -4.93
C GLY A 189 -17.17 8.22 -3.88
N ILE A 190 -18.31 7.61 -4.21
CA ILE A 190 -18.99 6.60 -3.39
C ILE A 190 -19.33 5.37 -4.22
N ILE A 191 -19.40 4.22 -3.58
CA ILE A 191 -20.05 3.03 -4.14
C ILE A 191 -20.97 2.40 -3.10
N ARG A 192 -22.09 1.81 -3.55
CA ARG A 192 -22.99 0.97 -2.75
C ARG A 192 -22.67 -0.50 -3.05
N ILE A 193 -22.51 -1.32 -2.01
CA ILE A 193 -22.18 -2.73 -2.12
C ILE A 193 -23.31 -3.58 -1.59
N LYS A 194 -23.97 -4.34 -2.46
CA LYS A 194 -25.01 -5.30 -2.05
C LYS A 194 -24.43 -6.71 -1.95
N PRO A 195 -24.88 -7.54 -1.00
CA PRO A 195 -24.47 -8.94 -0.96
C PRO A 195 -25.08 -9.68 -2.16
N SER A 196 -24.26 -10.43 -2.89
CA SER A 196 -24.70 -11.29 -3.99
C SER A 196 -23.85 -12.55 -3.97
N ARG A 197 -24.35 -13.58 -3.29
CA ARG A 197 -23.61 -14.83 -3.18
C ARG A 197 -23.62 -15.52 -4.54
N VAL A 198 -22.45 -15.76 -5.11
CA VAL A 198 -22.33 -16.52 -6.36
C VAL A 198 -22.87 -17.94 -6.11
N ALA A 199 -23.96 -18.30 -6.79
CA ALA A 199 -24.68 -19.56 -6.58
C ALA A 199 -23.80 -20.81 -6.80
N ASP A 200 -22.76 -20.70 -7.62
CA ASP A 200 -21.87 -21.80 -8.00
C ASP A 200 -20.71 -22.05 -7.00
N ILE A 201 -20.65 -21.34 -5.87
CA ILE A 201 -19.62 -21.54 -4.85
C ILE A 201 -20.20 -22.35 -3.70
N PRO A 202 -19.71 -23.58 -3.44
CA PRO A 202 -20.19 -24.41 -2.34
C PRO A 202 -20.07 -23.70 -0.99
N GLU A 203 -21.05 -23.89 -0.12
CA GLU A 203 -21.10 -23.24 1.20
C GLU A 203 -19.86 -23.53 2.05
N ASP A 204 -19.31 -24.73 1.91
CA ASP A 204 -18.14 -25.25 2.64
C ASP A 204 -16.79 -24.64 2.18
N THR A 205 -16.82 -23.87 1.09
CA THR A 205 -15.65 -23.19 0.52
C THR A 205 -15.30 -21.90 1.28
N VAL A 206 -16.24 -21.39 2.07
CA VAL A 206 -16.06 -20.16 2.86
C VAL A 206 -15.90 -20.55 4.32
N GLY A 207 -14.70 -20.36 4.88
CA GLY A 207 -14.46 -20.57 6.30
C GLY A 207 -15.33 -19.68 7.19
N SER A 208 -15.76 -20.21 8.34
CA SER A 208 -16.29 -19.39 9.43
C SER A 208 -15.16 -18.61 10.13
N PRO A 209 -15.47 -17.53 10.88
CA PRO A 209 -14.48 -16.80 11.67
C PRO A 209 -13.67 -17.69 12.62
N GLU A 210 -14.29 -18.70 13.22
CA GLU A 210 -13.62 -19.67 14.10
C GLU A 210 -12.64 -20.55 13.31
N SER A 211 -13.03 -21.00 12.12
CA SER A 211 -12.18 -21.81 11.26
C SER A 211 -11.02 -21.01 10.67
N GLU A 212 -11.25 -19.76 10.26
CA GLU A 212 -10.22 -18.82 9.77
C GLU A 212 -9.17 -18.58 10.86
N LYS A 213 -9.60 -18.32 12.10
CA LYS A 213 -8.70 -18.17 13.25
C LYS A 213 -7.87 -19.44 13.50
N ALA A 214 -8.51 -20.61 13.51
CA ALA A 214 -7.81 -21.89 13.68
C ALA A 214 -6.79 -22.14 12.55
N GLY A 215 -7.14 -21.82 11.31
CA GLY A 215 -6.24 -21.93 10.17
C GLY A 215 -5.02 -21.01 10.29
N MET A 216 -5.23 -19.76 10.72
CA MET A 216 -4.15 -18.82 11.00
C MET A 216 -3.20 -19.34 12.08
N GLU A 217 -3.73 -19.87 13.19
CA GLU A 217 -2.91 -20.46 14.25
C GLU A 217 -2.06 -21.63 13.75
N ILE A 218 -2.65 -22.52 12.93
CA ILE A 218 -1.94 -23.66 12.33
C ILE A 218 -0.84 -23.17 11.36
N ALA A 219 -1.13 -22.17 10.51
CA ALA A 219 -0.16 -21.61 9.57
C ALA A 219 1.02 -20.94 10.29
N MET A 220 0.74 -20.13 11.32
CA MET A 220 1.76 -19.50 12.15
C MET A 220 2.63 -20.54 12.88
N MET A 221 2.03 -21.60 13.39
CA MET A 221 2.78 -22.68 14.05
C MET A 221 3.65 -23.47 13.07
N HIS A 222 3.14 -23.73 11.86
CA HIS A 222 3.90 -24.39 10.80
C HIS A 222 5.19 -23.63 10.46
N GLU A 223 5.09 -22.30 10.28
CA GLU A 223 6.24 -21.46 9.98
C GLU A 223 7.23 -21.36 11.14
N LYS A 224 6.74 -21.27 12.40
CA LYS A 224 7.60 -21.30 13.60
C LYS A 224 8.36 -22.62 13.72
N ASN A 225 7.69 -23.75 13.50
CA ASN A 225 8.30 -25.08 13.54
C ASN A 225 9.34 -25.26 12.43
N ALA A 226 9.18 -24.56 11.30
CA ALA A 226 10.18 -24.49 10.23
C ALA A 226 11.33 -23.50 10.53
N GLY A 227 11.42 -22.96 11.75
CA GLY A 227 12.49 -22.05 12.16
C GLY A 227 12.37 -20.63 11.60
N ARG A 228 11.16 -20.22 11.18
CA ARG A 228 10.89 -18.88 10.64
C ARG A 228 10.20 -18.00 11.68
N ASN A 229 10.16 -16.70 11.42
CA ASN A 229 9.51 -15.70 12.27
C ASN A 229 8.26 -15.12 11.59
N PRO A 230 7.10 -15.77 11.73
CA PRO A 230 5.86 -15.30 11.13
C PRO A 230 5.18 -14.21 11.97
N VAL A 231 4.63 -13.21 11.29
CA VAL A 231 3.87 -12.08 11.85
C VAL A 231 2.53 -12.01 11.12
N ASP A 232 1.44 -11.94 11.90
CA ASP A 232 0.09 -11.72 11.38
C ASP A 232 -0.04 -10.25 10.95
N VAL A 233 -0.32 -10.06 9.66
CA VAL A 233 -0.52 -8.77 9.00
C VAL A 233 -1.87 -8.72 8.27
N SER A 234 -2.79 -9.64 8.57
CA SER A 234 -4.12 -9.73 7.96
C SER A 234 -4.94 -8.43 8.08
N LYS A 235 -4.66 -7.63 9.12
CA LYS A 235 -5.28 -6.32 9.37
C LYS A 235 -4.55 -5.13 8.74
N GLU A 236 -3.38 -5.35 8.15
CA GLU A 236 -2.57 -4.31 7.51
C GLU A 236 -2.99 -4.02 6.06
N ASN A 237 -4.02 -4.72 5.55
CA ASN A 237 -4.56 -4.54 4.20
C ASN A 237 -3.49 -4.77 3.10
N LEU A 238 -2.68 -5.82 3.23
CA LEU A 238 -1.57 -6.11 2.33
C LEU A 238 -1.89 -7.19 1.28
N ASP A 239 -3.13 -7.67 1.22
CA ASP A 239 -3.59 -8.73 0.32
C ASP A 239 -2.85 -10.08 0.54
N PHE A 240 -2.42 -10.32 1.79
CA PHE A 240 -1.96 -11.59 2.36
C PHE A 240 -2.06 -11.51 3.90
N ASP A 241 -2.13 -12.67 4.56
CA ASP A 241 -2.40 -12.74 6.00
C ASP A 241 -1.14 -12.76 6.86
N ILE A 242 -0.07 -13.43 6.41
CA ILE A 242 1.14 -13.66 7.22
C ILE A 242 2.39 -13.23 6.45
N LYS A 243 3.26 -12.50 7.13
CA LYS A 243 4.63 -12.22 6.68
C LYS A 243 5.62 -13.05 7.50
N SER A 244 6.40 -13.89 6.86
CA SER A 244 7.32 -14.81 7.54
C SER A 244 8.75 -14.73 7.01
N SER A 245 9.67 -14.26 7.86
CA SER A 245 11.09 -14.12 7.52
C SER A 245 11.93 -15.25 8.10
N ASP A 246 12.96 -15.68 7.39
CA ASP A 246 14.02 -16.53 7.96
C ASP A 246 15.23 -15.71 8.43
N ASN A 247 16.21 -16.42 9.00
CA ASN A 247 17.46 -15.86 9.51
C ASN A 247 18.36 -15.28 8.40
N GLU A 248 18.12 -15.64 7.14
CA GLU A 248 18.87 -15.12 5.97
C GLU A 248 18.19 -13.88 5.36
N GLY A 249 17.05 -13.46 5.91
CA GLY A 249 16.29 -12.29 5.47
C GLY A 249 15.33 -12.56 4.32
N LYS A 250 15.17 -13.81 3.86
CA LYS A 250 14.19 -14.16 2.84
C LYS A 250 12.80 -14.19 3.45
N THR A 251 11.85 -13.53 2.78
CA THR A 251 10.49 -13.34 3.28
C THR A 251 9.49 -14.17 2.46
N ARG A 252 8.56 -14.81 3.15
CA ARG A 252 7.36 -15.42 2.57
C ARG A 252 6.16 -14.53 2.87
N TYR A 253 5.34 -14.32 1.85
CA TYR A 253 4.04 -13.68 1.93
C TYR A 253 2.99 -14.78 1.79
N ILE A 254 2.23 -15.02 2.85
CA ILE A 254 1.39 -16.21 2.98
C ILE A 254 -0.07 -15.79 3.08
N GLU A 255 -0.89 -16.32 2.18
CA GLU A 255 -2.36 -16.26 2.22
C GLU A 255 -2.90 -17.57 2.81
N VAL A 256 -3.77 -17.50 3.81
CA VAL A 256 -4.31 -18.67 4.50
C VAL A 256 -5.77 -18.86 4.10
N LYS A 257 -6.08 -20.00 3.47
CA LYS A 257 -7.44 -20.39 3.12
C LYS A 257 -7.86 -21.61 3.92
N THR A 258 -9.02 -21.52 4.55
CA THR A 258 -9.60 -22.59 5.37
C THR A 258 -10.84 -23.16 4.72
N SER A 259 -11.05 -24.46 4.91
CA SER A 259 -12.30 -25.12 4.58
C SER A 259 -12.66 -26.13 5.67
N TYR A 260 -13.98 -26.28 5.91
CA TYR A 260 -14.53 -27.24 6.85
C TYR A 260 -14.30 -28.70 6.45
N GLY A 261 -14.12 -28.95 5.15
CA GLY A 261 -13.83 -30.25 4.58
C GLY A 261 -12.61 -30.20 3.67
N ILE A 262 -12.49 -31.22 2.82
CA ILE A 262 -11.61 -31.18 1.66
C ILE A 262 -12.46 -30.68 0.51
N GLY A 263 -12.12 -29.50 -0.01
CA GLY A 263 -12.87 -28.83 -1.06
C GLY A 263 -12.01 -27.82 -1.78
N ASP A 264 -12.62 -27.21 -2.80
CA ASP A 264 -11.99 -26.19 -3.62
C ASP A 264 -11.58 -24.99 -2.78
N VAL A 265 -10.70 -24.16 -3.32
CA VAL A 265 -10.24 -22.93 -2.67
C VAL A 265 -10.58 -21.75 -3.55
N VAL A 266 -11.16 -20.71 -2.95
CA VAL A 266 -11.48 -19.46 -3.65
C VAL A 266 -10.51 -18.37 -3.22
N LEU A 267 -9.87 -17.75 -4.21
CA LEU A 267 -9.10 -16.53 -4.05
C LEU A 267 -9.89 -15.34 -4.59
N THR A 268 -9.75 -14.16 -3.96
CA THR A 268 -10.18 -12.91 -4.61
C THR A 268 -9.27 -12.54 -5.77
N THR A 269 -9.67 -11.50 -6.50
CA THR A 269 -8.85 -10.95 -7.58
C THR A 269 -7.59 -10.31 -7.05
N ASN A 270 -7.66 -9.58 -5.93
CA ASN A 270 -6.48 -9.01 -5.28
C ASN A 270 -5.49 -10.09 -4.83
N GLU A 271 -5.97 -11.13 -4.12
CA GLU A 271 -5.15 -12.26 -3.67
C GLU A 271 -4.46 -12.95 -4.86
N TRP A 272 -5.20 -13.23 -5.95
CA TRP A 272 -4.64 -13.85 -7.15
C TRP A 272 -3.62 -12.95 -7.88
N PHE A 273 -3.89 -11.64 -7.96
CA PHE A 273 -2.96 -10.70 -8.57
C PHE A 273 -1.67 -10.56 -7.76
N ARG A 274 -1.76 -10.58 -6.42
CA ARG A 274 -0.59 -10.59 -5.55
C ARG A 274 0.25 -11.84 -5.73
N ALA A 275 -0.39 -13.01 -5.82
CA ALA A 275 0.31 -14.25 -6.13
C ALA A 275 1.12 -14.13 -7.43
N ARG A 276 0.55 -13.50 -8.48
CA ARG A 276 1.26 -13.27 -9.76
C ARG A 276 2.39 -12.26 -9.66
N MET A 277 2.26 -11.24 -8.80
CA MET A 277 3.28 -10.21 -8.61
C MET A 277 4.47 -10.72 -7.79
N LEU A 278 4.20 -11.41 -6.68
CA LEU A 278 5.20 -11.85 -5.70
C LEU A 278 5.80 -13.22 -6.03
N LYS A 279 5.13 -14.03 -6.86
CA LYS A 279 5.65 -15.28 -7.44
C LYS A 279 6.24 -16.21 -6.38
N ASP A 280 7.55 -16.42 -6.40
CA ASP A 280 8.28 -17.37 -5.56
C ASP A 280 8.35 -16.98 -4.08
N ASP A 281 8.03 -15.72 -3.78
CA ASP A 281 7.92 -15.21 -2.42
C ASP A 281 6.48 -15.33 -1.89
N TYR A 282 5.49 -15.65 -2.73
CA TYR A 282 4.09 -15.84 -2.34
C TYR A 282 3.73 -17.31 -2.14
N TYR A 283 2.99 -17.58 -1.07
CA TYR A 283 2.56 -18.92 -0.69
C TYR A 283 1.06 -18.91 -0.40
N LEU A 284 0.37 -19.94 -0.87
CA LEU A 284 -1.01 -20.24 -0.49
C LEU A 284 -0.99 -21.41 0.51
N TYR A 285 -1.48 -21.17 1.72
CA TYR A 285 -1.60 -22.18 2.75
C TYR A 285 -3.05 -22.60 2.83
N VAL A 286 -3.33 -23.85 2.45
CA VAL A 286 -4.67 -24.42 2.50
C VAL A 286 -4.78 -25.29 3.74
N VAL A 287 -5.68 -24.94 4.65
CA VAL A 287 -5.95 -25.70 5.88
C VAL A 287 -7.31 -26.38 5.75
N TRP A 288 -7.30 -27.67 5.45
CA TRP A 288 -8.52 -28.50 5.42
C TRP A 288 -8.88 -29.02 6.81
N ASN A 289 -10.19 -29.18 7.04
CA ASN A 289 -10.76 -29.62 8.32
C ASN A 289 -10.35 -28.72 9.50
N ALA A 290 -10.17 -27.41 9.26
CA ALA A 290 -9.73 -26.46 10.28
C ALA A 290 -10.64 -26.52 11.52
N GLY A 291 -10.02 -26.58 12.71
CA GLY A 291 -10.74 -26.73 13.99
C GLY A 291 -11.03 -28.18 14.40
N ARG A 292 -10.56 -29.18 13.64
CA ARG A 292 -10.64 -30.61 13.98
C ARG A 292 -9.25 -31.20 14.22
N SER A 293 -9.17 -32.31 14.95
CA SER A 293 -7.93 -33.05 15.19
C SER A 293 -7.26 -33.58 13.91
N SER A 294 -8.04 -33.72 12.82
CA SER A 294 -7.58 -34.13 11.49
C SER A 294 -7.24 -32.95 10.56
N SER A 295 -6.94 -31.78 11.12
CA SER A 295 -6.55 -30.61 10.33
C SER A 295 -5.31 -30.91 9.50
N LYS A 296 -5.33 -30.56 8.20
CA LYS A 296 -4.20 -30.76 7.30
C LYS A 296 -3.83 -29.44 6.62
N LEU A 297 -2.58 -29.03 6.76
CA LEU A 297 -2.03 -27.86 6.07
C LEU A 297 -1.27 -28.29 4.81
N VAL A 298 -1.54 -27.61 3.70
CA VAL A 298 -0.83 -27.74 2.44
C VAL A 298 -0.21 -26.40 2.08
N ALA A 299 1.12 -26.34 2.04
CA ALA A 299 1.87 -25.13 1.70
C ALA A 299 2.23 -25.12 0.21
N ILE A 300 1.63 -24.22 -0.57
CA ILE A 300 1.83 -24.15 -2.02
C ILE A 300 2.65 -22.90 -2.35
N LYS A 301 3.87 -23.10 -2.83
CA LYS A 301 4.72 -22.02 -3.33
C LYS A 301 4.24 -21.57 -4.72
N ASN A 302 4.19 -20.25 -4.93
CA ASN A 302 3.88 -19.63 -6.22
C ASN A 302 2.61 -20.20 -6.87
N PRO A 303 1.44 -20.10 -6.19
CA PRO A 303 0.19 -20.70 -6.66
C PRO A 303 -0.23 -20.17 -8.05
N ALA A 304 0.20 -18.98 -8.42
CA ALA A 304 -0.03 -18.39 -9.75
C ALA A 304 0.61 -19.16 -10.91
N THR A 305 1.63 -19.97 -10.65
CA THR A 305 2.29 -20.83 -11.66
C THR A 305 2.08 -22.31 -11.38
N SER A 306 1.95 -22.69 -10.11
CA SER A 306 1.78 -24.07 -9.67
C SER A 306 0.35 -24.59 -9.83
N LEU A 307 -0.66 -23.69 -9.90
CA LEU A 307 -2.08 -24.05 -9.96
C LEU A 307 -2.76 -23.36 -11.15
N SER A 308 -3.77 -24.03 -11.70
CA SER A 308 -4.70 -23.44 -12.66
C SER A 308 -5.95 -22.97 -11.91
N ALA A 309 -6.21 -21.66 -11.93
CA ALA A 309 -7.40 -21.08 -11.34
C ALA A 309 -8.43 -20.72 -12.40
N GLU A 310 -9.66 -21.21 -12.23
CA GLU A 310 -10.80 -20.85 -13.09
C GLU A 310 -11.42 -19.55 -12.58
N LYS A 311 -11.56 -18.56 -13.44
CA LYS A 311 -12.24 -17.32 -13.06
C LYS A 311 -13.75 -17.55 -12.98
N LYS A 312 -14.33 -17.46 -11.78
CA LYS A 312 -15.78 -17.54 -11.55
C LYS A 312 -16.35 -16.13 -11.40
N GLY A 313 -17.22 -15.74 -12.33
CA GLY A 313 -17.77 -14.38 -12.40
C GLY A 313 -16.70 -13.33 -12.68
N HIS A 314 -16.82 -12.16 -12.03
CA HIS A 314 -15.94 -11.02 -12.29
C HIS A 314 -14.75 -10.87 -11.33
N ALA A 315 -14.83 -11.46 -10.14
CA ALA A 315 -13.95 -11.10 -9.03
C ALA A 315 -13.35 -12.28 -8.24
N LEU A 316 -13.68 -13.54 -8.58
CA LEU A 316 -13.21 -14.72 -7.84
C LEU A 316 -12.45 -15.70 -8.75
N TYR A 317 -11.48 -16.38 -8.16
CA TYR A 317 -10.66 -17.42 -8.79
C TYR A 317 -10.82 -18.72 -7.99
N LEU A 318 -11.39 -19.74 -8.62
CA LEU A 318 -11.60 -21.07 -8.04
C LEU A 318 -10.42 -21.99 -8.39
N ILE A 319 -9.86 -22.61 -7.37
CA ILE A 319 -8.79 -23.61 -7.48
C ILE A 319 -9.39 -24.96 -7.08
N ASP A 320 -9.35 -25.89 -8.03
CA ASP A 320 -9.85 -27.25 -7.85
C ASP A 320 -9.04 -28.02 -6.78
N GLN A 321 -9.76 -28.69 -5.88
CA GLN A 321 -9.17 -29.46 -4.78
C GLN A 321 -8.18 -30.55 -5.22
N ASP A 322 -8.38 -31.19 -6.38
CA ASP A 322 -7.53 -32.29 -6.82
C ASP A 322 -6.16 -31.79 -7.29
N GLN A 323 -6.07 -30.53 -7.73
CA GLN A 323 -4.78 -29.86 -7.94
C GLN A 323 -4.04 -29.68 -6.62
N ILE A 324 -4.74 -29.26 -5.56
CA ILE A 324 -4.14 -29.08 -4.22
C ILE A 324 -3.71 -30.42 -3.63
N LYS A 325 -4.51 -31.48 -3.80
CA LYS A 325 -4.15 -32.85 -3.34
C LYS A 325 -2.86 -33.36 -3.99
N LYS A 326 -2.64 -33.07 -5.29
CA LYS A 326 -1.40 -33.43 -6.00
C LYS A 326 -0.16 -32.72 -5.45
N MET A 327 -0.32 -31.59 -4.76
CA MET A 327 0.79 -30.91 -4.08
C MET A 327 1.14 -31.54 -2.73
N CYS A 328 0.31 -32.47 -2.23
CA CYS A 328 0.55 -33.19 -0.98
C CYS A 328 1.40 -34.47 -1.13
N SER A 329 1.60 -34.95 -2.37
CA SER A 329 2.35 -36.17 -2.71
C SER A 329 3.79 -35.86 -3.04
#